data_AF-A0A2E6Y8Y3-F1
#
_entry.id   AF-A0A2E6Y8Y3-F1
#
_cell.length_a   1.000
_cell.length_b   1.000
_cell.length_c   1.000
_cell.angle_alpha   90.00
_cell.angle_beta   90.00
_cell.angle_gamma   90.00
#
_symmetry.space_group_name_H-M   'P 1'
#
loop_
_entity.id
_entity.type
_entity.pdbx_description
1 polymer ?
#
loop_
_entity_poly.entity_id
_entity_poly.type
_entity_poly.pdbx_seq_one_letter_code
_entity_poly.pdbx_strand_id
1 'polypeptide(L)'
;MPMTSAAWSASRPSRTTDPAGWGGRLPVAPPGPSRGRVPPRARSPPEDGNPMSEAVRPSGLAARIRTGLSLVEASVAAFMLIVMVGCTVLQVVARFVFSTGLSWTDEVAMFSFIWAALMGAALVINTGGAHRIDAFVRLLPLPPRRVVLALVYVTILAALVLLAVYGVKLLFVVHFQKSSILRVPMSWIYAALPLSATLMLVSTLLDWRSHLGFGAPEGDHV
;
A
#
# COMPACT_ATOMS: atom_id res chain seq x y z
N MET A 1 -2.34 -33.52 -44.18
CA MET A 1 -1.98 -32.67 -43.02
C MET A 1 -2.14 -33.56 -41.80
N PRO A 2 -1.06 -34.00 -41.13
CA PRO A 2 -0.08 -33.16 -40.41
C PRO A 2 1.39 -33.53 -40.71
N MET A 3 2.35 -32.65 -40.40
CA MET A 3 3.78 -32.98 -40.37
C MET A 3 4.33 -32.75 -38.96
N THR A 4 4.88 -33.82 -38.40
CA THR A 4 5.66 -33.89 -37.16
C THR A 4 7.16 -33.74 -37.46
N SER A 5 7.89 -33.37 -36.40
CA SER A 5 9.32 -33.61 -36.13
C SER A 5 10.39 -33.00 -37.05
N ALA A 6 11.16 -32.06 -36.48
CA ALA A 6 12.60 -31.97 -36.76
C ALA A 6 13.31 -31.34 -35.54
N ALA A 7 13.84 -32.21 -34.68
CA ALA A 7 14.91 -31.87 -33.77
C ALA A 7 16.18 -31.61 -34.59
N TRP A 8 16.88 -30.50 -34.33
CA TRP A 8 18.25 -30.36 -34.80
C TRP A 8 19.14 -29.74 -33.75
N SER A 9 19.93 -30.63 -33.16
CA SER A 9 21.14 -30.40 -32.41
C SER A 9 22.30 -30.05 -33.35
N ALA A 10 23.10 -29.04 -33.01
CA ALA A 10 24.53 -28.91 -33.30
C ALA A 10 24.92 -27.46 -32.93
N SER A 11 26.07 -27.14 -32.34
CA SER A 11 27.29 -27.91 -32.07
C SER A 11 28.11 -27.11 -31.04
N ARG A 12 28.63 -27.78 -30.02
CA ARG A 12 29.68 -27.18 -29.16
C ARG A 12 31.02 -27.37 -29.88
N PRO A 13 31.84 -26.33 -30.08
CA PRO A 13 33.17 -26.53 -30.61
C PRO A 13 34.04 -27.26 -29.57
N SER A 14 34.61 -28.37 -30.02
CA SER A 14 35.54 -29.24 -29.34
C SER A 14 36.80 -28.49 -28.91
N ARG A 15 37.13 -28.54 -27.61
CA ARG A 15 38.48 -28.21 -27.13
C ARG A 15 39.44 -29.26 -27.68
N THR A 16 40.24 -28.84 -28.66
CA THR A 16 41.43 -29.56 -29.10
C THR A 16 42.44 -29.54 -27.95
N THR A 17 42.66 -30.71 -27.36
CA THR A 17 43.85 -30.99 -26.57
C THR A 17 45.04 -31.09 -27.52
N ASP A 18 46.07 -30.29 -27.31
CA ASP A 18 47.35 -30.45 -27.98
C ASP A 18 48.43 -30.69 -26.89
N PRO A 19 49.07 -31.88 -26.84
CA PRO A 19 50.13 -32.17 -25.91
C PRO A 19 51.51 -31.96 -26.57
N ALA A 20 52.44 -31.40 -25.78
CA ALA A 20 53.89 -31.39 -26.02
C ALA A 20 54.41 -30.65 -27.26
N GLY A 21 54.89 -29.41 -27.06
CA GLY A 21 55.40 -28.59 -28.15
C GLY A 21 56.14 -27.30 -27.77
N TRP A 22 57.10 -27.37 -26.85
CA TRP A 22 58.27 -26.46 -26.77
C TRP A 22 58.07 -24.99 -26.36
N GLY A 23 59.07 -24.50 -25.64
CA GLY A 23 59.09 -23.20 -24.98
C GLY A 23 59.10 -22.01 -25.94
N GLY A 24 58.25 -21.05 -25.64
CA GLY A 24 58.22 -19.72 -26.24
C GLY A 24 57.50 -18.79 -25.29
N ARG A 25 58.26 -17.86 -24.71
CA ARG A 25 57.86 -16.68 -23.90
C ARG A 25 56.34 -16.48 -23.75
N LEU A 26 55.82 -16.62 -22.53
CA LEU A 26 54.50 -16.06 -22.19
C LEU A 26 54.46 -14.59 -22.64
N PRO A 27 53.42 -14.15 -23.37
CA PRO A 27 53.24 -12.74 -23.67
C PRO A 27 53.24 -11.98 -22.34
N VAL A 28 54.22 -11.10 -22.14
CA VAL A 28 54.22 -10.16 -21.02
C VAL A 28 52.93 -9.36 -21.14
N ALA A 29 52.03 -9.53 -20.16
CA ALA A 29 50.80 -8.76 -20.10
C ALA A 29 51.17 -7.26 -20.16
N PRO A 30 50.47 -6.45 -20.97
CA PRO A 30 50.74 -5.02 -21.01
C PRO A 30 50.62 -4.44 -19.60
N PRO A 31 51.49 -3.48 -19.22
CA PRO A 31 51.41 -2.85 -17.91
C PRO A 31 49.99 -2.31 -17.72
N GLY A 32 49.29 -2.82 -16.70
CA GLY A 32 47.95 -2.34 -16.37
C GLY A 32 47.99 -0.83 -16.15
N PRO A 33 46.91 -0.10 -16.48
CA PRO A 33 46.86 1.33 -16.29
C PRO A 33 47.28 1.65 -14.85
N SER A 34 48.29 2.51 -14.71
CA SER A 34 48.78 2.99 -13.44
C SER A 34 47.57 3.42 -12.62
N ARG A 35 47.35 2.77 -11.46
CA ARG A 35 46.26 3.15 -10.55
C ARG A 35 46.52 4.58 -10.12
N GLY A 36 45.92 5.52 -10.86
CA GLY A 36 45.85 6.91 -10.49
C GLY A 36 45.33 6.96 -9.07
N ARG A 37 46.08 7.67 -8.23
CA ARG A 37 45.73 7.92 -6.83
C ARG A 37 44.29 8.44 -6.83
N VAL A 38 43.34 7.67 -6.27
CA VAL A 38 41.95 8.10 -6.18
C VAL A 38 41.99 9.46 -5.46
N PRO A 39 41.57 10.57 -6.09
CA PRO A 39 41.59 11.86 -5.43
C PRO A 39 40.77 11.75 -4.15
N PRO A 40 41.17 12.42 -3.04
CA PRO A 40 40.37 12.43 -1.82
C PRO A 40 38.95 12.80 -2.20
N ARG A 41 37.99 11.90 -1.91
CA ARG A 41 36.57 12.09 -2.20
C ARG A 41 36.22 13.49 -1.71
N ALA A 42 35.95 14.43 -2.63
CA ALA A 42 35.49 15.76 -2.26
C ALA A 42 34.32 15.54 -1.30
N ARG A 43 34.38 16.15 -0.11
CA ARG A 43 33.25 16.06 0.83
C ARG A 43 32.01 16.44 0.03
N SER A 44 31.03 15.54 -0.01
CA SER A 44 29.71 15.91 -0.49
C SER A 44 29.33 17.23 0.20
N PRO A 45 28.84 18.23 -0.55
CA PRO A 45 28.32 19.44 0.06
C PRO A 45 27.37 19.05 1.21
N PRO A 46 27.27 19.85 2.28
CA PRO A 46 26.25 19.63 3.30
C PRO A 46 24.90 19.47 2.57
N GLU A 47 24.25 18.31 2.66
CA GLU A 47 22.94 18.02 2.06
C GLU A 47 21.81 18.84 2.74
N ASP A 48 22.18 19.68 3.67
CA ASP A 48 21.40 20.68 4.38
C ASP A 48 21.19 21.91 3.47
N GLY A 49 20.37 21.74 2.43
CA GLY A 49 19.95 22.88 1.62
C GLY A 49 19.33 22.61 0.27
N ASN A 50 18.86 21.39 -0.06
CA ASN A 50 18.01 21.27 -1.25
C ASN A 50 16.64 21.89 -0.95
N PRO A 51 16.27 23.05 -1.51
CA PRO A 51 14.95 23.64 -1.28
C PRO A 51 13.82 22.68 -1.72
N MET A 52 14.11 21.72 -2.60
CA MET A 52 13.19 20.66 -3.01
C MET A 52 12.92 19.61 -1.92
N SER A 53 13.83 19.40 -0.96
CA SER A 53 13.62 18.52 0.20
C SER A 53 12.72 19.18 1.25
N GLU A 54 12.89 20.50 1.44
CA GLU A 54 12.07 21.30 2.37
C GLU A 54 10.66 21.56 1.81
N ALA A 55 10.54 21.81 0.49
CA ALA A 55 9.27 22.13 -0.19
C ALA A 55 8.27 20.96 -0.29
N VAL A 56 8.70 19.72 -0.02
CA VAL A 56 7.85 18.51 -0.08
C VAL A 56 7.42 18.05 1.32
N ARG A 57 7.64 18.86 2.36
CA ARG A 57 6.96 18.67 3.64
C ARG A 57 5.63 19.42 3.56
N PRO A 58 4.46 18.76 3.56
CA PRO A 58 3.19 19.47 3.72
C PRO A 58 3.14 20.02 5.15
N SER A 59 3.83 21.13 5.43
CA SER A 59 3.89 21.76 6.74
C SER A 59 2.67 22.65 6.91
N GLY A 60 1.56 22.02 7.29
CA GLY A 60 0.31 22.70 7.58
C GLY A 60 -0.61 21.90 8.50
N LEU A 61 -1.68 22.56 8.95
CA LEU A 61 -2.78 21.96 9.73
C LEU A 61 -3.30 20.66 9.09
N ALA A 62 -3.37 20.62 7.76
CA ALA A 62 -3.88 19.48 7.00
C ALA A 62 -3.05 18.20 7.19
N ALA A 63 -1.73 18.31 7.22
CA ALA A 63 -0.87 17.16 7.46
C ALA A 63 -0.99 16.67 8.89
N ARG A 64 -1.08 17.59 9.87
CA ARG A 64 -1.29 17.22 11.29
C ARG A 64 -2.62 16.49 11.48
N ILE A 65 -3.68 16.95 10.82
CA ILE A 65 -5.00 16.28 10.84
C ILE A 65 -4.90 14.88 10.24
N ARG A 66 -4.25 14.73 9.07
CA ARG A 66 -4.06 13.42 8.43
C ARG A 66 -3.25 12.45 9.29
N THR A 67 -2.15 12.91 9.86
CA THR A 67 -1.33 12.08 10.75
C THR A 67 -2.09 11.71 12.01
N GLY A 68 -2.87 12.63 12.58
CA GLY A 68 -3.74 12.31 13.71
C GLY A 68 -4.78 11.25 13.35
N LEU A 69 -5.44 11.39 12.19
CA LEU A 69 -6.46 10.47 11.72
C LEU A 69 -5.89 9.07 11.45
N SER A 70 -4.75 8.99 10.76
CA SER A 70 -4.08 7.73 10.47
C SER A 70 -3.56 7.05 11.72
N LEU A 71 -3.10 7.80 12.73
CA LEU A 71 -2.72 7.24 14.02
C LEU A 71 -3.91 6.62 14.75
N VAL A 72 -5.06 7.30 14.75
CA VAL A 72 -6.28 6.77 15.37
C VAL A 72 -6.75 5.51 14.65
N GLU A 73 -6.84 5.53 13.32
CA GLU A 73 -7.21 4.37 12.51
C GLU A 73 -6.26 3.18 12.73
N ALA A 74 -4.94 3.44 12.71
CA ALA A 74 -3.94 2.41 12.96
C ALA A 74 -4.04 1.84 14.36
N SER A 75 -4.27 2.68 15.38
CA SER A 75 -4.42 2.25 16.76
C SER A 75 -5.65 1.37 16.95
N VAL A 76 -6.79 1.78 16.39
CA VAL A 76 -8.04 1.01 16.46
C VAL A 76 -7.91 -0.30 15.69
N ALA A 77 -7.35 -0.28 14.47
CA ALA A 77 -7.12 -1.47 13.67
C ALA A 77 -6.17 -2.46 14.37
N ALA A 78 -5.05 -1.97 14.91
CA ALA A 78 -4.09 -2.80 15.63
C ALA A 78 -4.70 -3.41 16.90
N PHE A 79 -5.44 -2.62 17.68
CA PHE A 79 -6.13 -3.11 18.87
C PHE A 79 -7.12 -4.23 18.52
N MET A 80 -7.96 -4.03 17.51
CA MET A 80 -8.92 -5.04 17.07
C MET A 80 -8.24 -6.29 16.52
N LEU A 81 -7.12 -6.14 15.82
CA LEU A 81 -6.34 -7.27 15.33
C LEU A 81 -5.71 -8.08 16.49
N ILE A 82 -5.21 -7.41 17.54
CA ILE A 82 -4.72 -8.07 18.75
C ILE A 82 -5.84 -8.85 19.44
N VAL A 83 -7.04 -8.26 19.56
CA VAL A 83 -8.21 -8.94 20.15
C VAL A 83 -8.58 -10.18 19.32
N MET A 84 -8.62 -10.06 17.99
CA MET A 84 -8.88 -11.19 17.10
C MET A 84 -7.87 -12.32 17.31
N VAL A 85 -6.58 -12.02 17.24
CA VAL A 85 -5.50 -13.00 17.43
C VAL A 85 -5.59 -13.64 18.82
N GLY A 86 -5.82 -12.84 19.86
CA GLY A 86 -6.00 -13.33 21.23
C GLY A 86 -7.18 -14.31 21.34
N CYS A 87 -8.32 -14.01 20.72
CA CYS A 87 -9.47 -14.91 20.68
C CYS A 87 -9.15 -16.21 19.93
N THR A 88 -8.46 -16.15 18.80
CA THR A 88 -8.07 -17.34 18.03
C THR A 88 -7.07 -18.21 18.80
N VAL A 89 -6.09 -17.60 19.47
CA VAL A 89 -5.17 -18.34 20.35
C VAL A 89 -5.93 -18.97 21.50
N LEU A 90 -6.88 -18.24 22.11
CA LEU A 90 -7.70 -18.76 23.20
C LEU A 90 -8.56 -19.96 22.74
N GLN A 91 -9.13 -19.95 21.53
CA GLN A 91 -9.85 -21.09 20.96
C GLN A 91 -8.96 -22.33 20.86
N VAL A 92 -7.74 -22.15 20.34
CA VAL A 92 -6.76 -23.23 20.19
C VAL A 92 -6.42 -23.80 21.56
N VAL A 93 -6.06 -22.94 22.53
CA VAL A 93 -5.73 -23.36 23.90
C VAL A 93 -6.92 -24.07 24.56
N ALA A 94 -8.13 -23.52 24.44
CA ALA A 94 -9.35 -24.11 24.99
C ALA A 94 -9.62 -25.51 24.44
N ARG A 95 -9.41 -25.70 23.13
CA ARG A 95 -9.61 -26.99 22.47
C ARG A 95 -8.58 -28.03 22.88
N PHE A 96 -7.31 -27.65 23.03
CA PHE A 96 -6.23 -28.60 23.33
C PHE A 96 -6.02 -28.85 24.83
N VAL A 97 -6.24 -27.86 25.69
CA VAL A 97 -6.04 -27.98 27.14
C VAL A 97 -7.32 -28.39 27.86
N PHE A 98 -8.44 -27.77 27.52
CA PHE A 98 -9.71 -27.97 28.22
C PHE A 98 -10.65 -28.91 27.49
N SER A 99 -10.34 -29.33 26.25
CA SER A 99 -11.20 -30.17 25.40
C SER A 99 -12.62 -29.60 25.20
N THR A 100 -12.78 -28.29 25.37
CA THR A 100 -14.04 -27.56 25.21
C THR A 100 -13.93 -26.51 24.11
N GLY A 101 -14.99 -26.32 23.32
CA GLY A 101 -15.09 -25.23 22.35
C GLY A 101 -15.71 -23.98 22.97
N LEU A 102 -14.99 -22.85 22.94
CA LEU A 102 -15.52 -21.55 23.36
C LEU A 102 -16.23 -20.90 22.17
N SER A 103 -17.54 -21.10 22.01
CA SER A 103 -18.26 -20.56 20.85
C SER A 103 -18.35 -19.03 20.84
N TRP A 104 -18.20 -18.38 21.99
CA TRP A 104 -18.23 -16.91 22.11
C TRP A 104 -16.99 -16.24 21.49
N THR A 105 -15.83 -16.90 21.53
CA THR A 105 -14.59 -16.35 20.93
C THR A 105 -14.67 -16.31 19.40
N ASP A 106 -15.45 -17.20 18.78
CA ASP A 106 -15.67 -17.21 17.31
C ASP A 106 -16.36 -15.92 16.87
N GLU A 107 -17.42 -15.52 17.57
CA GLU A 107 -18.14 -14.26 17.29
C GLU A 107 -17.21 -13.05 17.49
N VAL A 108 -16.48 -12.99 18.60
CA VAL A 108 -15.59 -11.85 18.91
C VAL A 108 -14.46 -11.72 17.88
N ALA A 109 -13.86 -12.84 17.45
CA ALA A 109 -12.83 -12.83 16.42
C ALA A 109 -13.36 -12.28 15.10
N MET A 110 -14.56 -12.72 14.67
CA MET A 110 -15.18 -12.23 13.44
C MET A 110 -15.51 -10.72 13.52
N PHE A 111 -16.04 -10.27 14.66
CA PHE A 111 -16.36 -8.86 14.86
C PHE A 111 -15.12 -7.97 14.86
N SER A 112 -14.06 -8.43 15.52
CA SER A 112 -12.77 -7.73 15.56
C SER A 112 -12.11 -7.69 14.19
N PHE A 113 -12.23 -8.77 13.39
CA PHE A 113 -11.75 -8.81 12.02
C PHE A 113 -12.44 -7.76 11.12
N ILE A 114 -13.76 -7.64 11.19
CA ILE A 114 -14.52 -6.65 10.41
C ILE A 114 -14.05 -5.23 10.75
N TRP A 115 -13.93 -4.91 12.04
CA TRP A 115 -13.43 -3.61 12.49
C TRP A 115 -11.99 -3.35 12.03
N ALA A 116 -11.09 -4.33 12.19
CA ALA A 116 -9.70 -4.20 11.76
C ALA A 116 -9.57 -4.02 10.25
N ALA A 117 -10.34 -4.77 9.45
CA ALA A 117 -10.32 -4.69 7.99
C ALA A 117 -10.83 -3.33 7.49
N LEU A 118 -11.93 -2.83 8.06
CA LEU A 118 -12.52 -1.54 7.66
C LEU A 118 -11.65 -0.35 8.07
N MET A 119 -11.09 -0.37 9.29
CA MET A 119 -10.14 0.66 9.73
C MET A 119 -8.83 0.59 8.95
N GLY A 120 -8.35 -0.62 8.63
CA GLY A 120 -7.17 -0.82 7.78
C GLY A 120 -7.36 -0.28 6.37
N ALA A 121 -8.55 -0.47 5.78
CA ALA A 121 -8.88 0.12 4.49
C ALA A 121 -8.88 1.66 4.56
N ALA A 122 -9.42 2.25 5.64
CA ALA A 122 -9.42 3.69 5.84
C ALA A 122 -8.00 4.24 5.95
N LEU A 123 -7.13 3.54 6.70
CA LEU A 123 -5.72 3.87 6.84
C LEU A 123 -4.97 3.87 5.51
N VAL A 124 -5.22 2.88 4.64
CA VAL A 124 -4.60 2.80 3.31
C VAL A 124 -5.05 3.95 2.41
N ILE A 125 -6.32 4.36 2.50
CA ILE A 125 -6.83 5.54 1.77
C ILE A 125 -6.16 6.82 2.30
N ASN A 126 -6.03 6.97 3.62
CA ASN A 126 -5.42 8.14 4.26
C ASN A 126 -3.93 8.30 3.98
N THR A 127 -3.22 7.19 3.87
CA THR A 127 -1.77 7.15 3.56
C THR A 127 -1.48 7.28 2.06
N GLY A 128 -2.51 7.48 1.22
CA GLY A 128 -2.37 7.69 -0.22
C GLY A 128 -2.25 6.40 -1.04
N GLY A 129 -2.33 5.23 -0.41
CA GLY A 129 -2.17 3.92 -1.05
C GLY A 129 -3.35 3.49 -1.94
N ALA A 130 -4.57 4.01 -1.68
CA ALA A 130 -5.75 3.68 -2.49
C ALA A 130 -5.82 4.46 -3.80
N HIS A 131 -5.18 5.63 -3.89
CA HIS A 131 -5.20 6.49 -5.07
C HIS A 131 -4.13 6.12 -6.11
N ARG A 132 -3.65 4.87 -6.15
CA ARG A 132 -2.66 4.40 -7.15
C ARG A 132 -3.11 4.58 -8.60
N ILE A 133 -4.42 4.70 -8.83
CA ILE A 133 -4.99 5.07 -10.14
C ILE A 133 -4.46 6.44 -10.60
N ASP A 134 -4.23 7.40 -9.68
CA ASP A 134 -3.66 8.71 -10.01
C ASP A 134 -2.24 8.59 -10.55
N ALA A 135 -1.47 7.58 -10.12
CA ALA A 135 -0.13 7.33 -10.63
C ALA A 135 -0.16 6.87 -12.10
N PHE A 136 -1.17 6.08 -12.50
CA PHE A 136 -1.37 5.67 -13.89
C PHE A 136 -1.87 6.84 -14.76
N VAL A 137 -2.79 7.66 -14.22
CA VAL A 137 -3.36 8.80 -14.92
C VAL A 137 -2.33 9.93 -15.15
N ARG A 138 -1.24 9.97 -14.37
CA ARG A 138 -0.09 10.87 -14.59
C ARG A 138 0.69 10.59 -15.88
N LEU A 139 0.55 9.42 -16.50
CA LEU A 139 1.18 9.11 -17.79
C LEU A 139 0.42 9.71 -18.99
N LEU A 140 -0.79 10.26 -18.78
CA LEU A 140 -1.58 10.85 -19.86
C LEU A 140 -1.24 12.34 -20.10
N PRO A 141 -1.42 12.82 -21.34
CA PRO A 141 -1.28 14.24 -21.67
C PRO A 141 -2.26 15.13 -20.87
N LEU A 142 -1.86 16.39 -20.63
CA LEU A 142 -2.48 17.33 -19.69
C LEU A 142 -4.01 17.54 -19.86
N PRO A 143 -4.59 17.71 -21.07
CA PRO A 143 -6.03 17.98 -21.19
C PRO A 143 -6.95 16.82 -20.76
N PRO A 144 -6.81 15.56 -21.23
CA PRO A 144 -7.64 14.46 -20.75
C PRO A 144 -7.36 14.06 -19.31
N ARG A 145 -6.14 14.30 -18.82
CA ARG A 145 -5.73 13.95 -17.45
C ARG A 145 -6.63 14.59 -16.38
N ARG A 146 -7.00 15.87 -16.53
CA ARG A 146 -7.84 16.57 -15.55
C ARG A 146 -9.26 16.01 -15.49
N VAL A 147 -9.85 15.69 -16.65
CA VAL A 147 -11.20 15.13 -16.74
C VAL A 147 -11.26 13.73 -16.14
N VAL A 148 -10.28 12.88 -16.46
CA VAL A 148 -10.19 11.52 -15.92
C VAL A 148 -10.01 11.54 -14.41
N LEU A 149 -9.12 12.39 -13.88
CA LEU A 149 -8.94 12.55 -12.43
C LEU A 149 -10.24 12.99 -11.76
N ALA A 150 -10.90 14.04 -12.28
CA ALA A 150 -12.16 14.51 -11.72
C ALA A 150 -13.23 13.39 -11.69
N LEU A 151 -13.34 12.59 -12.76
CA LEU A 151 -14.28 11.48 -12.84
C LEU A 151 -13.96 10.38 -11.82
N VAL A 152 -12.68 10.01 -11.66
CA VAL A 152 -12.23 9.03 -10.66
C VAL A 152 -12.62 9.49 -9.25
N TYR A 153 -12.26 10.73 -8.89
CA TYR A 153 -12.57 11.23 -7.57
C TYR A 153 -14.08 11.36 -7.32
N VAL A 154 -14.88 11.80 -8.31
CA VAL A 154 -16.35 11.85 -8.17
C VAL A 154 -16.92 10.46 -7.94
N THR A 155 -16.42 9.46 -8.66
CA THR A 155 -16.86 8.07 -8.50
C THR A 155 -16.53 7.53 -7.11
N ILE A 156 -15.32 7.81 -6.61
CA ILE A 156 -14.91 7.42 -5.25
C ILE A 156 -15.78 8.11 -4.20
N LEU A 157 -15.99 9.43 -4.32
CA LEU A 157 -16.85 10.19 -3.43
C LEU A 157 -18.30 9.68 -3.42
N ALA A 158 -18.87 9.42 -4.59
CA ALA A 158 -20.21 8.86 -4.71
C ALA A 158 -20.31 7.49 -4.02
N ALA A 159 -19.34 6.60 -4.24
CA ALA A 159 -19.30 5.29 -3.60
C ALA A 159 -19.19 5.40 -2.08
N LEU A 160 -18.34 6.29 -1.56
CA LEU A 160 -18.16 6.51 -0.13
C LEU A 160 -19.40 7.12 0.54
N VAL A 161 -20.05 8.10 -0.10
CA VAL A 161 -21.32 8.67 0.38
C VAL A 161 -22.39 7.59 0.44
N LEU A 162 -22.49 6.76 -0.62
CA LEU A 162 -23.45 5.68 -0.68
C LEU A 162 -23.17 4.66 0.44
N LEU A 163 -21.92 4.26 0.63
CA LEU A 163 -21.51 3.39 1.72
C LEU A 163 -21.84 3.96 3.11
N ALA A 164 -21.62 5.26 3.33
CA ALA A 164 -21.93 5.91 4.60
C ALA A 164 -23.45 5.96 4.86
N VAL A 165 -24.25 6.38 3.87
CA VAL A 165 -25.71 6.50 4.01
C VAL A 165 -26.37 5.14 4.19
N TYR A 166 -26.03 4.16 3.34
CA TYR A 166 -26.58 2.81 3.46
C TYR A 166 -26.02 2.08 4.70
N GLY A 167 -24.79 2.38 5.11
CA GLY A 167 -24.23 1.90 6.37
C GLY A 167 -25.02 2.39 7.58
N VAL A 168 -25.37 3.68 7.64
CA VAL A 168 -26.23 4.22 8.71
C VAL A 168 -27.64 3.64 8.65
N LYS A 169 -28.25 3.51 7.45
CA LYS A 169 -29.56 2.85 7.32
C LYS A 169 -29.53 1.42 7.82
N LEU A 170 -28.46 0.69 7.51
CA LEU A 170 -28.26 -0.68 7.99
C LEU A 170 -28.29 -0.70 9.52
N LEU A 171 -27.60 0.21 10.21
CA LEU A 171 -27.63 0.29 11.68
C LEU A 171 -29.04 0.33 12.28
N PHE A 172 -29.94 1.11 11.68
CA PHE A 172 -31.32 1.21 12.14
C PHE A 172 -32.10 -0.09 11.92
N VAL A 173 -31.84 -0.80 10.81
CA VAL A 173 -32.49 -2.08 10.51
C VAL A 173 -32.00 -3.19 11.45
N VAL A 174 -30.68 -3.25 11.70
CA VAL A 174 -30.08 -4.33 12.49
C VAL A 174 -30.11 -4.07 14.00
N HIS A 175 -30.61 -2.90 14.44
CA HIS A 175 -30.63 -2.51 15.86
C HIS A 175 -31.36 -3.49 16.77
N PHE A 176 -32.43 -4.12 16.28
CA PHE A 176 -33.19 -5.09 17.07
C PHE A 176 -32.58 -6.50 17.07
N GLN A 177 -31.55 -6.75 16.25
CA GLN A 177 -30.92 -8.06 16.16
C GLN A 177 -29.69 -8.13 17.09
N LYS A 178 -29.68 -9.16 17.93
CA LYS A 178 -28.58 -9.47 18.85
C LYS A 178 -27.80 -10.66 18.29
N SER A 179 -26.50 -10.72 18.60
CA SER A 179 -25.67 -11.88 18.25
C SER A 179 -26.16 -13.16 18.92
N SER A 180 -25.91 -14.30 18.28
CA SER A 180 -26.51 -15.58 18.67
C SER A 180 -26.02 -16.06 20.04
N ILE A 181 -24.76 -15.76 20.37
CA ILE A 181 -24.09 -16.29 21.57
C ILE A 181 -23.90 -15.19 22.60
N LEU A 182 -23.21 -14.09 22.25
CA LEU A 182 -22.94 -13.01 23.21
C LEU A 182 -24.15 -12.09 23.45
N ARG A 183 -25.20 -12.18 22.62
CA ARG A 183 -26.35 -11.26 22.64
C ARG A 183 -25.95 -9.78 22.55
N VAL A 184 -24.80 -9.50 21.94
CA VAL A 184 -24.32 -8.14 21.68
C VAL A 184 -25.14 -7.55 20.54
N PRO A 185 -25.57 -6.27 20.62
CA PRO A 185 -26.29 -5.63 19.54
C PRO A 185 -25.44 -5.58 18.27
N MET A 186 -25.97 -6.10 17.16
CA MET A 186 -25.25 -6.14 15.88
C MET A 186 -24.90 -4.74 15.35
N SER A 187 -25.60 -3.70 15.83
CA SER A 187 -25.30 -2.30 15.56
C SER A 187 -23.83 -1.94 15.76
N TRP A 188 -23.17 -2.48 16.80
CA TRP A 188 -21.77 -2.14 17.07
C TRP A 188 -20.83 -2.64 15.96
N ILE A 189 -21.12 -3.81 15.39
CA ILE A 189 -20.29 -4.41 14.34
C ILE A 189 -20.48 -3.66 13.04
N TYR A 190 -21.74 -3.39 12.67
CA TYR A 190 -22.06 -2.67 11.46
C TYR A 190 -21.70 -1.18 11.54
N ALA A 191 -21.46 -0.62 12.73
CA ALA A 191 -21.06 0.78 12.90
C ALA A 191 -19.67 1.07 12.35
N ALA A 192 -18.84 0.03 12.22
CA ALA A 192 -17.55 0.14 11.54
C ALA A 192 -17.69 0.62 10.09
N LEU A 193 -18.78 0.25 9.39
CA LEU A 193 -19.01 0.61 7.98
C LEU A 193 -19.20 2.12 7.77
N PRO A 194 -20.20 2.79 8.38
CA PRO A 194 -20.35 4.23 8.20
C PRO A 194 -19.19 5.00 8.83
N LEU A 195 -18.56 4.48 9.90
CA LEU A 195 -17.41 5.12 10.52
C LEU A 195 -16.21 5.14 9.56
N SER A 196 -15.80 3.99 9.02
CA SER A 196 -14.69 3.92 8.07
C SER A 196 -14.98 4.72 6.80
N ALA A 197 -16.21 4.64 6.28
CA ALA A 197 -16.61 5.38 5.09
C ALA A 197 -16.52 6.90 5.31
N THR A 198 -16.91 7.39 6.49
CA THR A 198 -16.83 8.82 6.83
C THR A 198 -15.38 9.27 6.93
N LEU A 199 -14.51 8.47 7.56
CA LEU A 199 -13.08 8.76 7.67
C LEU A 199 -12.41 8.84 6.30
N MET A 200 -12.66 7.85 5.43
CA MET A 200 -12.19 7.83 4.05
C MET A 200 -12.68 9.05 3.26
N LEU A 201 -13.96 9.41 3.42
CA LEU A 201 -14.57 10.54 2.73
C LEU A 201 -13.90 11.86 3.11
N VAL A 202 -13.63 12.07 4.40
CA VAL A 202 -12.89 13.26 4.88
C VAL A 202 -11.51 13.34 4.22
N SER A 203 -10.77 12.24 4.16
CA SER A 203 -9.42 12.24 3.59
C SER A 203 -9.40 12.44 2.09
N THR A 204 -10.32 11.80 1.36
CA THR A 204 -10.49 12.03 -0.08
C THR A 204 -10.91 13.47 -0.38
N LEU A 205 -11.76 14.09 0.45
CA LEU A 205 -12.10 15.52 0.31
C LEU A 205 -10.89 16.43 0.56
N LEU A 206 -10.07 16.12 1.56
CA LEU A 206 -8.83 16.85 1.83
C LEU A 206 -7.82 16.68 0.69
N ASP A 207 -7.80 15.56 -0.02
CA ASP A 207 -6.94 15.34 -1.19
C ASP A 207 -7.47 16.11 -2.39
N TRP A 208 -8.77 16.01 -2.67
CA TRP A 208 -9.44 16.77 -3.71
C TRP A 208 -9.18 18.28 -3.57
N ARG A 209 -9.36 18.86 -2.38
CA ARG A 209 -9.16 20.30 -2.18
C ARG A 209 -7.71 20.71 -2.43
N SER A 210 -6.74 19.85 -2.08
CA SER A 210 -5.31 20.12 -2.30
C SER A 210 -4.97 20.11 -3.78
N HIS A 211 -5.70 19.31 -4.58
CA HIS A 211 -5.57 19.29 -6.03
C HIS A 211 -6.30 20.45 -6.73
N LEU A 212 -7.36 21.01 -6.13
CA LEU A 212 -8.06 22.20 -6.65
C LEU A 212 -7.42 23.54 -6.21
N GLY A 213 -6.69 23.56 -5.10
CA GLY A 213 -5.97 24.76 -4.64
C GLY A 213 -4.70 24.98 -5.45
N PHE A 214 -4.78 25.81 -6.50
CA PHE A 214 -3.65 26.43 -7.19
C PHE A 214 -2.53 25.50 -7.67
N GLY A 215 -2.83 24.74 -8.73
CA GLY A 215 -1.84 24.41 -9.75
C GLY A 215 -1.73 25.51 -10.80
N ALA A 216 -1.20 26.67 -10.43
CA ALA A 216 -0.49 27.60 -11.32
C ALA A 216 0.51 28.36 -10.43
N PRO A 217 1.81 28.23 -10.73
CA PRO A 217 2.40 29.19 -11.67
C PRO A 217 2.68 28.57 -13.03
N GLU A 218 2.34 29.32 -14.08
CA GLU A 218 3.14 29.35 -15.31
C GLU A 218 4.63 29.40 -14.95
N GLY A 219 5.37 28.46 -15.51
CA GLY A 219 6.78 28.58 -15.76
C GLY A 219 6.96 28.30 -17.24
N ASP A 220 6.67 29.30 -18.06
CA ASP A 220 7.25 29.42 -19.40
C ASP A 220 8.76 29.30 -19.26
N HIS A 221 9.31 28.18 -19.72
CA HIS A 221 10.67 28.16 -20.23
C HIS A 221 10.61 27.51 -21.61
N VAL A 222 10.76 28.41 -22.60
CA VAL A 222 11.26 28.19 -23.96
C VAL A 222 12.24 27.03 -24.04
#